data_AF-A0A7V2PV35-F1
#
_entry.id   AF-A0A7V2PV35-F1
#
_cell.length_a   1.000
_cell.length_b   1.000
_cell.length_c   1.000
_cell.angle_alpha   90.00
_cell.angle_beta   90.00
_cell.angle_gamma   90.00
#
_symmetry.space_group_name_H-M   'P 1'
#
loop_
_entity.id
_entity.type
_entity.pdbx_description
1 polymer ?
#
loop_
_entity_poly.entity_id
_entity_poly.type
_entity_poly.pdbx_seq_one_letter_code
_entity_poly.pdbx_strand_id
1 'polypeptide(L)' 'RERVKKFLSEVKQEGYKDVRLVGNGDIAEICRLTCLEAGINIEDAPNIPTLEIQGWKVYLTWSEPHD' A
#
# COMPACT_ATOMS: atom_id res chain seq x y z
N ARG A 1 -6.05 8.94 6.12
CA ARG A 1 -6.23 7.61 6.75
C ARG A 1 -7.29 6.78 6.02
N GLU A 2 -8.54 7.24 5.93
CA GLU A 2 -9.64 6.47 5.31
C GLU A 2 -9.36 5.94 3.89
N ARG A 3 -8.73 6.75 3.03
CA ARG A 3 -8.34 6.31 1.68
C ARG A 3 -7.34 5.15 1.68
N VAL A 4 -6.40 5.15 2.62
CA VAL A 4 -5.39 4.08 2.76
C VAL A 4 -6.07 2.79 3.20
N LYS A 5 -6.99 2.86 4.18
CA LYS A 5 -7.77 1.68 4.61
C LYS A 5 -8.57 1.08 3.46
N LYS A 6 -9.17 1.92 2.60
CA LYS A 6 -9.87 1.44 1.42
C LYS A 6 -8.94 0.66 0.49
N PHE A 7 -7.79 1.23 0.13
CA PHE A 7 -6.79 0.56 -0.70
C PHE A 7 -6.29 -0.75 -0.08
N LEU A 8 -6.00 -0.78 1.22
CA LEU A 8 -5.57 -1.99 1.90
C LEU A 8 -6.68 -3.07 1.92
N SER A 9 -7.94 -2.67 2.00
CA SER A 9 -9.06 -3.60 1.87
C SER A 9 -9.15 -4.17 0.45
N GLU A 10 -8.96 -3.34 -0.58
CA GLU A 10 -8.91 -3.79 -1.98
C GLU A 10 -7.75 -4.77 -2.20
N VAL A 11 -6.55 -4.43 -1.71
CA VAL A 11 -5.35 -5.30 -1.76
C VAL A 11 -5.63 -6.69 -1.17
N LYS A 12 -6.30 -6.74 0.00
CA LYS A 12 -6.69 -8.01 0.61
C LYS A 12 -7.72 -8.79 -0.19
N GLN A 13 -8.69 -8.10 -0.80
CA GLN A 13 -9.73 -8.73 -1.60
C GLN A 13 -9.15 -9.40 -2.85
N GLU A 14 -8.09 -8.81 -3.42
CA GLU A 14 -7.32 -9.39 -4.52
C GLU A 14 -6.34 -10.50 -4.07
N GLY A 15 -6.29 -10.81 -2.78
CA GLY A 15 -5.50 -11.91 -2.22
C GLY A 15 -4.07 -11.55 -1.80
N TYR A 16 -3.67 -10.28 -1.92
CA TYR A 16 -2.36 -9.81 -1.47
C TYR A 16 -2.33 -9.59 0.04
N LYS A 17 -1.19 -9.88 0.66
CA LYS A 17 -0.91 -9.65 2.09
C LYS A 17 0.17 -8.61 2.33
N ASP A 18 0.82 -8.18 1.26
CA ASP A 18 2.01 -7.38 1.29
C ASP A 18 1.84 -6.24 0.28
N VAL A 19 2.31 -5.05 0.63
CA VAL A 19 2.32 -3.87 -0.25
C VAL A 19 3.69 -3.25 -0.26
N ARG A 20 4.07 -2.68 -1.40
CA ARG A 20 5.24 -1.82 -1.48
C ARG A 20 4.86 -0.41 -1.09
N LEU A 21 5.59 0.23 -0.19
CA LEU A 21 5.34 1.62 0.20
C LEU A 21 6.42 2.55 -0.34
N VAL A 22 6.05 3.41 -1.29
CA VAL A 22 6.96 4.38 -1.91
C VAL A 22 6.55 5.78 -1.47
N GLY A 23 7.42 6.46 -0.74
CA GLY A 23 7.21 7.84 -0.31
C GLY A 23 7.76 8.14 1.07
N ASN A 24 7.80 9.44 1.39
CA ASN A 24 8.42 9.96 2.60
C ASN A 24 7.53 11.02 3.28
N GLY A 25 7.87 11.36 4.52
CA GLY A 25 7.15 12.34 5.34
C GLY A 25 6.01 11.74 6.18
N ASP A 26 5.24 12.61 6.83
CA ASP A 26 4.21 12.23 7.81
C ASP A 26 3.14 11.30 7.24
N ILE A 27 2.77 11.50 5.97
CA ILE A 27 1.78 10.66 5.29
C ILE A 27 2.31 9.23 5.10
N ALA A 28 3.61 9.07 4.81
CA ALA A 28 4.23 7.76 4.69
C ALA A 28 4.23 7.03 6.04
N GLU A 29 4.53 7.74 7.13
CA GLU A 29 4.46 7.20 8.50
C GLU A 29 3.04 6.72 8.85
N ILE A 30 2.03 7.53 8.53
CA ILE A 30 0.62 7.18 8.71
C ILE A 30 0.26 5.95 7.88
N CYS A 31 0.74 5.85 6.63
CA CYS A 31 0.50 4.67 5.81
C CYS A 31 1.16 3.43 6.42
N ARG A 32 2.39 3.54 6.94
CA ARG A 32 3.08 2.43 7.62
C ARG A 32 2.26 1.90 8.81
N LEU A 33 1.80 2.80 9.68
CA LEU A 33 0.96 2.44 10.81
C LEU A 33 -0.37 1.80 10.36
N THR A 34 -1.01 2.38 9.34
CA THR A 34 -2.29 1.85 8.83
C THR A 34 -2.12 0.46 8.21
N CYS A 35 -0.99 0.18 7.54
CA CYS A 35 -0.69 -1.16 7.01
C CYS A 35 -0.55 -2.17 8.15
N LEU A 36 0.18 -1.81 9.21
CA LEU A 36 0.34 -2.64 10.40
C LEU A 36 -1.00 -2.93 11.09
N GLU A 37 -1.84 -1.92 11.29
CA GLU A 37 -3.20 -2.08 11.85
C GLU A 37 -4.09 -2.97 10.98
N ALA A 38 -3.92 -2.89 9.65
CA ALA A 38 -4.63 -3.74 8.72
C ALA A 38 -4.02 -5.15 8.65
N GLY A 39 -2.88 -5.45 9.26
CA GLY A 39 -2.18 -6.73 9.09
C GLY A 39 -1.73 -6.97 7.65
N ILE A 40 -1.29 -5.90 6.98
CA ILE A 40 -0.61 -5.91 5.68
C ILE A 40 0.87 -5.62 5.93
N ASN A 41 1.77 -6.45 5.41
CA ASN A 41 3.20 -6.16 5.53
C ASN A 41 3.66 -5.18 4.46
N ILE A 42 4.78 -4.53 4.74
CA ILE A 42 5.42 -3.64 3.78
C ILE A 42 6.68 -4.32 3.29
N GLU A 43 6.72 -4.62 2.00
CA GLU A 43 7.84 -5.31 1.36
C GLU A 43 8.29 -4.56 0.10
N ASP A 44 9.56 -4.70 -0.25
CA ASP A 44 10.09 -4.19 -1.52
C ASP A 44 10.15 -5.33 -2.54
N ALA A 45 9.00 -5.72 -3.07
CA ALA A 45 8.89 -6.75 -4.10
C ALA A 45 8.24 -6.19 -5.39
N PRO A 46 8.65 -6.67 -6.57
CA PRO A 46 8.11 -6.19 -7.85
C PRO A 46 6.72 -6.76 -8.19
N ASN A 47 6.29 -7.83 -7.50
CA ASN A 47 5.06 -8.58 -7.83
C ASN A 47 3.92 -8.29 -6.84
N ILE A 48 3.98 -7.18 -6.11
CA ILE A 48 2.99 -6.79 -5.12
C ILE A 48 2.51 -5.36 -5.37
N PRO A 49 1.25 -5.04 -4.99
CA PRO A 49 0.72 -3.70 -5.14
C PRO A 49 1.58 -2.63 -4.45
N THR A 50 1.74 -1.50 -5.11
CA THR A 50 2.52 -0.36 -4.62
C THR A 50 1.60 0.78 -4.17
N LEU A 51 1.75 1.20 -2.92
CA LEU A 51 1.22 2.43 -2.36
C LEU A 51 2.25 3.55 -2.54
N GLU A 52 1.97 4.48 -3.45
CA GLU A 52 2.82 5.64 -3.68
C GLU A 52 2.24 6.90 -3.03
N ILE A 53 3.04 7.59 -2.21
CA ILE A 53 2.70 8.86 -1.59
C ILE A 53 3.34 10.00 -2.39
N GLN A 54 2.49 10.84 -2.98
CA GLN A 54 2.92 12.08 -3.63
C GLN A 54 2.31 13.29 -2.91
N GLY A 55 3.13 13.94 -2.08
CA GLY A 55 2.69 15.04 -1.21
C GLY A 55 1.63 14.56 -0.21
N TRP A 56 0.39 15.01 -0.39
CA TRP A 56 -0.75 14.64 0.46
C TRP A 56 -1.66 13.56 -0.15
N LYS A 57 -1.34 13.12 -1.37
CA LYS A 57 -2.13 12.11 -2.09
C LYS A 57 -1.47 10.75 -2.00
N VAL A 58 -2.31 9.71 -1.95
CA VAL A 58 -1.89 8.30 -1.98
C VAL A 58 -2.50 7.66 -3.22
N TYR A 59 -1.66 6.92 -3.93
CA TYR A 59 -1.99 6.18 -5.14
C TYR A 59 -1.73 4.69 -4.90
N LEU A 60 -2.60 3.84 -5.44
CA LEU A 60 -2.44 2.39 -5.44
C LEU A 60 -2.20 1.97 -6.89
N THR A 61 -1.06 1.33 -7.14
CA THR A 61 -0.71 0.72 -8.42
C THR A 61 -0.59 -0.78 -8.21
N TRP A 62 -1.34 -1.54 -9.00
CA TRP A 62 -1.26 -3.00 -8.99
C TRP A 62 -0.06 -3.45 -9.81
N SER A 63 0.68 -4.45 -9.33
CA SER A 63 1.63 -5.15 -10.20
C SER A 63 0.84 -5.91 -11.25
N GLU A 64 1.20 -5.73 -12.52
CA GLU A 64 0.66 -6.56 -13.59
C GLU A 64 1.11 -8.02 -13.35
N PRO A 65 0.21 -9.00 -13.42
CA PRO A 65 0.64 -10.39 -13.52
C PRO A 65 1.43 -10.51 -14.83
N HIS A 66 2.73 -10.80 -14.73
CA HIS A 66 3.51 -11.19 -15.89
C HIS A 66 2.92 -12.52 -16.39
N ASP A 67 2.28 -12.50 -17.56
CA ASP A 67 1.73 -13.67 -18.28
C ASP A 67 2.85 -14.67 -18.63
#